data_AF-A0A9D5MKL8-F1
#
_entry.id   AF-A0A9D5MKL8-F1
#
_cell.length_a   1.000
_cell.length_b   1.000
_cell.length_c   1.000
_cell.angle_alpha   90.00
_cell.angle_beta   90.00
_cell.angle_gamma   90.00
#
_symmetry.space_group_name_H-M   'P 1'
#
loop_
_entity.id
_entity.type
_entity.pdbx_description
1 polymer ?
#
loop_
_entity_poly.entity_id
_entity_poly.type
_entity_poly.pdbx_seq_one_letter_code
_entity_poly.pdbx_strand_id
1 'polypeptide(L)' 'MSKLVETNEKIAEAVVGGYKKIENGVVEGYKKIETGAVEGFNKVSDKCVEKLFAKEGESVEDAKMRLQGNVK' A
#
# COMPACT_ATOMS: atom_id res chain seq x y z
N MET A 1 38.20 24.52 -14.21
CA MET A 1 37.52 23.35 -14.82
C MET A 1 37.13 23.73 -16.24
N SER A 2 37.07 22.81 -17.21
CA SER A 2 36.64 23.20 -18.57
C SER A 2 35.11 23.31 -18.62
N LYS A 3 34.56 24.22 -19.43
CA LYS A 3 33.10 24.38 -19.60
C LYS A 3 32.39 23.09 -20.03
N LEU A 4 33.12 22.19 -20.72
CA LEU A 4 32.60 20.88 -21.12
C LEU A 4 32.40 19.96 -19.92
N VAL A 5 33.33 19.97 -18.96
CA VAL A 5 33.23 19.15 -17.73
C VAL A 5 32.01 19.60 -16.91
N GLU A 6 31.85 20.90 -16.68
CA GLU A 6 30.69 21.44 -15.93
C GLU A 6 29.35 21.13 -16.62
N THR A 7 29.30 21.21 -17.94
CA THR A 7 28.10 20.86 -18.70
C THR A 7 27.79 19.37 -18.55
N ASN A 8 28.80 18.51 -18.60
CA ASN A 8 28.63 17.06 -18.46
C ASN A 8 28.17 16.68 -17.04
N GLU A 9 28.68 17.35 -16.01
CA GLU A 9 28.24 17.17 -14.62
C GLU A 9 26.75 17.50 -14.45
N LYS A 10 26.28 18.62 -15.01
CA LYS A 10 24.85 18.99 -14.99
C LYS A 10 23.97 17.98 -15.69
N ILE A 11 24.44 17.42 -16.81
CA ILE A 11 23.71 16.36 -17.52
C ILE A 11 23.62 15.11 -16.63
N ALA A 12 24.73 14.69 -16.01
CA ALA A 12 24.75 13.55 -15.12
C ALA A 12 23.81 13.72 -13.92
N GLU A 13 23.81 14.90 -13.28
CA GLU A 13 22.89 15.22 -12.18
C GLU A 13 21.42 15.16 -12.62
N ALA A 14 21.10 15.73 -13.79
CA ALA A 14 19.74 15.70 -14.33
C ALA A 14 19.27 14.28 -14.65
N VAL A 15 20.16 13.45 -15.22
CA VAL A 15 19.88 12.04 -15.55
C VAL A 15 19.64 11.24 -14.26
N VAL A 16 20.54 11.34 -13.27
CA VAL A 16 20.39 10.66 -11.98
C VAL A 16 19.12 11.12 -11.26
N GLY A 17 18.82 12.43 -11.28
CA GLY A 17 17.61 12.98 -10.70
C GLY A 17 16.34 12.47 -11.40
N GLY A 18 16.38 12.34 -12.73
CA GLY A 18 15.29 11.75 -13.52
C GLY A 18 15.01 10.30 -13.13
N TYR A 19 16.06 9.47 -13.04
CA TYR A 19 15.92 8.07 -12.62
C TYR A 19 15.34 7.92 -11.22
N LYS A 20 15.84 8.70 -10.24
CA LYS A 20 15.32 8.68 -8.86
C LYS A 20 13.84 9.05 -8.79
N LYS A 21 13.38 10.02 -9.59
CA LYS A 21 11.95 10.39 -9.64
C LYS A 21 11.09 9.26 -10.18
N ILE A 22 11.56 8.57 -11.23
CA ILE A 22 10.85 7.42 -11.81
C ILE A 22 10.77 6.28 -10.78
N GLU A 23 11.89 5.94 -10.15
CA GLU A 23 11.95 4.90 -9.12
C GLU A 23 10.97 5.18 -7.98
N ASN A 24 11.00 6.39 -7.41
CA ASN A 24 10.09 6.79 -6.34
C ASN A 24 8.63 6.70 -6.78
N GLY A 25 8.30 7.21 -7.98
CA GLY A 25 6.94 7.15 -8.50
C GLY A 25 6.43 5.72 -8.68
N VAL A 26 7.27 4.82 -9.17
CA VAL A 26 6.94 3.39 -9.32
C VAL A 26 6.73 2.72 -7.96
N VAL A 27 7.65 2.92 -7.02
CA VAL A 27 7.56 2.31 -5.68
C VAL A 27 6.32 2.81 -4.93
N GLU A 28 6.03 4.11 -4.97
CA GLU A 28 4.82 4.67 -4.37
C GLU A 28 3.55 4.16 -5.05
N GLY A 29 3.57 4.03 -6.38
CA GLY A 29 2.45 3.48 -7.14
C GLY A 29 2.11 2.05 -6.71
N TYR A 30 3.12 1.18 -6.61
CA TYR A 30 2.93 -0.20 -6.14
C TYR A 30 2.38 -0.26 -4.72
N LYS A 31 2.94 0.53 -3.78
CA LYS A 31 2.45 0.58 -2.40
C LYS A 31 0.98 0.99 -2.32
N LYS A 32 0.55 1.98 -3.10
CA LYS A 32 -0.85 2.42 -3.16
C LYS A 32 -1.78 1.31 -3.66
N ILE A 33 -1.36 0.57 -4.69
CA ILE A 33 -2.14 -0.55 -5.23
C ILE A 33 -2.26 -1.66 -4.19
N GLU A 34 -1.17 -2.01 -3.52
CA GLU A 34 -1.15 -3.03 -2.46
C GLU A 34 -2.08 -2.65 -1.30
N THR A 35 -1.94 -1.44 -0.76
CA THR A 35 -2.82 -0.92 0.30
C THR A 35 -4.28 -0.95 -0.13
N GLY A 36 -4.59 -0.45 -1.33
CA GLY A 36 -5.96 -0.42 -1.84
C GLY A 36 -6.58 -1.81 -2.00
N ALA A 37 -5.80 -2.79 -2.47
CA ALA A 37 -6.25 -4.17 -2.62
C ALA A 37 -6.55 -4.83 -1.26
N VAL A 38 -5.65 -4.68 -0.28
CA VAL A 38 -5.83 -5.23 1.08
C VAL A 38 -7.02 -4.58 1.79
N GLU A 39 -7.14 -3.26 1.73
CA GLU A 39 -8.28 -2.55 2.32
C GLU A 39 -9.61 -2.93 1.65
N GLY A 40 -9.63 -3.06 0.32
CA GLY A 40 -10.80 -3.48 -0.42
C GLY A 40 -11.24 -4.88 -0.03
N PHE A 41 -10.30 -5.82 0.05
CA PHE A 41 -10.56 -7.18 0.51
C PHE A 41 -11.10 -7.21 1.94
N ASN A 42 -10.47 -6.50 2.87
CA ASN A 42 -10.92 -6.42 4.26
C ASN A 42 -12.36 -5.89 4.35
N LYS A 43 -12.71 -4.82 3.62
CA LYS A 43 -14.08 -4.29 3.60
C LYS A 43 -15.12 -5.31 3.12
N VAL A 44 -14.79 -6.10 2.10
CA VAL A 44 -15.69 -7.17 1.62
C VAL A 44 -15.80 -8.28 2.66
N SER A 45 -14.67 -8.71 3.21
CA SER A 45 -14.62 -9.72 4.27
C SER A 45 -15.44 -9.30 5.49
N ASP A 46 -15.35 -8.03 5.91
CA ASP A 46 -16.07 -7.48 7.06
C ASP A 46 -17.58 -7.58 6.84
N LYS A 47 -18.06 -7.17 5.67
CA LYS A 47 -19.47 -7.28 5.30
C LYS A 47 -19.96 -8.72 5.22
N CYS A 48 -19.11 -9.65 4.78
CA CYS A 48 -19.43 -11.07 4.79
C CYS A 48 -19.56 -11.60 6.22
N VAL A 49 -18.64 -11.22 7.12
CA VAL A 49 -18.70 -11.59 8.54
C VAL A 49 -19.97 -11.04 9.19
N GLU A 50 -20.22 -9.75 9.03
CA GLU A 50 -21.39 -9.06 9.57
C GLU A 50 -22.70 -9.75 9.14
N LYS A 51 -22.86 -10.03 7.84
CA LYS A 51 -24.14 -10.54 7.32
C LYS A 51 -24.36 -12.03 7.54
N LEU A 52 -23.30 -12.83 7.56
CA LEU A 52 -23.43 -14.30 7.50
C LEU A 52 -23.10 -14.97 8.83
N PHE A 53 -22.28 -14.33 9.68
CA PHE A 53 -21.67 -15.01 10.81
C PHE A 53 -21.80 -14.25 12.14
N ALA A 54 -21.98 -12.93 12.12
CA ALA A 54 -22.19 -12.15 13.34
C ALA A 54 -23.56 -12.47 13.96
N LYS A 55 -23.58 -12.58 15.28
CA LYS A 55 -24.80 -12.74 16.08
C LYS A 55 -25.39 -11.37 16.42
N GLU A 56 -26.65 -11.34 16.86
CA GLU A 56 -27.30 -10.09 17.29
C GLU A 56 -26.50 -9.41 18.41
N GLY A 57 -26.14 -8.15 18.20
CA GLY A 57 -25.33 -7.36 19.13
C GLY A 57 -23.83 -7.69 19.14
N GLU A 58 -23.35 -8.63 18.31
CA GLU A 58 -21.93 -8.98 18.19
C GLU A 58 -21.24 -8.05 17.18
N SER A 59 -20.06 -7.52 17.53
CA SER A 59 -19.26 -6.73 16.59
C SER A 59 -18.61 -7.63 15.53
N VAL A 60 -18.21 -7.05 14.39
CA VAL A 60 -17.52 -7.79 13.32
C VAL A 60 -16.17 -8.33 13.82
N GLU A 61 -15.44 -7.54 14.62
CA GLU A 61 -14.19 -7.93 15.25
C GLU A 61 -14.36 -9.13 16.20
N ASP A 62 -15.38 -9.09 17.07
CA ASP A 62 -15.69 -10.19 17.99
C ASP A 62 -16.09 -11.46 17.23
N ALA A 63 -16.92 -11.30 16.20
CA ALA A 63 -17.31 -12.41 15.32
C ALA A 63 -16.07 -13.03 14.64
N LYS A 64 -15.12 -12.22 14.15
CA LYS A 64 -13.86 -12.72 13.58
C LYS A 64 -13.01 -13.46 14.62
N MET A 65 -12.83 -12.89 15.82
CA MET A 65 -12.07 -13.55 16.89
C MET A 65 -12.70 -14.90 17.26
N ARG A 66 -14.03 -14.97 17.33
CA ARG A 66 -14.77 -16.21 17.56
C ARG A 66 -14.56 -17.22 16.45
N LEU A 67 -14.67 -16.81 15.18
CA LEU A 67 -14.46 -17.70 14.04
C LEU A 67 -13.03 -18.24 13.95
N GLN A 68 -12.04 -17.46 14.40
CA GLN A 68 -10.64 -17.87 14.45
C GLN A 68 -10.32 -18.77 15.66
N GLY A 69 -11.27 -18.99 16.58
CA GLY A 69 -11.02 -19.71 17.82
C GLY A 69 -10.16 -18.94 18.82
N ASN A 70 -10.01 -17.63 18.63
CA ASN A 70 -9.19 -16.74 19.46
C ASN A 70 -10.00 -16.12 20.62
N VAL A 71 -11.06 -16.79 21.06
CA VAL A 71 -11.87 -16.36 22.22
C VAL A 71 -11.13 -16.75 23.50
N LYS A 72 -10.88 -15.79 24.39
CA LYS A 72 -10.41 -16.09 25.75
C LYS A 72 -11.51 -16.74 26.58
#